data_AF-A0A9P0BTM3-F1
#
_entry.id   AF-A0A9P0BTM3-F1
#
_cell.length_a   1.000
_cell.length_b   1.000
_cell.length_c   1.000
_cell.angle_alpha   90.00
_cell.angle_beta   90.00
_cell.angle_gamma   90.00
#
_symmetry.space_group_name_H-M   'P 1'
#
loop_
_entity.id
_entity.type
_entity.pdbx_description
1 polymer ?
#
loop_
_entity_poly.entity_id
_entity_poly.type
_entity_poly.pdbx_seq_one_letter_code
_entity_poly.pdbx_strand_id
1 'polypeptide(L)'
;MDGKSMPLLKAKLHKMCSKKLAFTSWERDLIVALVQERPIIEDKRIHAQNIELKRKAWNELTTEFNSHSHVTPRNHIQLKRCWENIKTQRKKVSQESMGLTDSSETEPKIKRSSINMQESELDSELLALKIKRENILIKREESLIEYEKQIHDLQTKKLNLEIEILNKSLEDYIY
;
A
#
# COMPACT_ATOMS: atom_id res chain seq x y z
N MET A 1 -7.72 -42.22 -23.53
CA MET A 1 -8.75 -41.63 -22.64
C MET A 1 -8.14 -40.38 -22.03
N ASP A 2 -8.02 -39.33 -22.83
CA ASP A 2 -7.34 -38.10 -22.47
C ASP A 2 -8.28 -37.19 -21.68
N GLY A 3 -8.10 -37.14 -20.36
CA GLY A 3 -8.85 -36.28 -19.46
C GLY A 3 -8.05 -35.03 -19.06
N LYS A 4 -7.97 -34.04 -19.95
CA LYS A 4 -7.59 -32.67 -19.58
C LYS A 4 -8.85 -31.80 -19.56
N SER A 5 -9.33 -31.46 -18.36
CA SER A 5 -10.37 -30.44 -18.14
C SER A 5 -9.84 -29.36 -17.19
N MET A 6 -9.29 -28.30 -17.82
CA MET A 6 -9.39 -26.85 -17.55
C MET A 6 -9.87 -26.33 -16.16
N PRO A 7 -9.36 -25.16 -15.67
CA PRO A 7 -9.43 -23.92 -16.46
C PRO A 7 -8.29 -22.90 -16.33
N LEU A 8 -7.79 -22.47 -17.49
CA LEU A 8 -7.77 -21.12 -18.08
C LEU A 8 -8.06 -19.84 -17.24
N LEU A 9 -7.87 -19.81 -15.93
CA LEU A 9 -8.10 -18.59 -15.13
C LEU A 9 -6.82 -17.88 -14.67
N LYS A 10 -5.65 -18.52 -14.74
CA LYS A 10 -4.39 -17.88 -14.31
C LYS A 10 -3.67 -17.08 -15.41
N ALA A 11 -4.01 -17.30 -16.69
CA ALA A 11 -3.29 -16.68 -17.80
C ALA A 11 -3.87 -15.33 -18.28
N LYS A 12 -5.00 -14.85 -17.72
CA LYS A 12 -5.66 -13.62 -18.17
C LYS A 12 -5.31 -12.35 -17.36
N LEU A 13 -4.44 -12.47 -16.35
CA LEU A 13 -3.96 -11.30 -15.60
C LEU A 13 -2.67 -10.69 -16.14
N HIS A 14 -1.99 -11.37 -17.08
CA HIS A 14 -0.67 -10.96 -17.56
C HIS A 14 -0.66 -10.68 -19.08
N LYS A 15 -1.69 -9.99 -19.58
CA LYS A 15 -1.66 -9.39 -20.93
C LYS A 15 -2.73 -8.31 -21.14
N MET A 16 -2.66 -7.22 -20.39
CA MET A 16 -3.26 -5.95 -20.84
C MET A 16 -2.14 -5.08 -21.43
N CYS A 17 -1.93 -5.33 -22.73
CA CYS A 17 -1.04 -4.72 -23.73
C CYS A 17 -0.50 -3.32 -23.35
N SER A 18 0.82 -3.13 -23.24
CA SER A 18 1.80 -2.91 -24.33
C SER A 18 1.78 -1.47 -24.88
N LYS A 19 2.92 -0.78 -24.69
CA LYS A 19 3.23 0.63 -25.00
C LYS A 19 2.51 1.65 -24.09
N LYS A 20 3.25 2.66 -23.59
CA LYS A 20 2.70 3.80 -22.83
C LYS A 20 1.74 4.60 -23.72
N LEU A 21 0.49 4.17 -23.83
CA LEU A 21 -0.55 4.96 -24.49
C LEU A 21 -0.85 6.17 -23.60
N ALA A 22 -0.75 7.37 -24.17
CA ALA A 22 -1.13 8.60 -23.50
C ALA A 22 -2.64 8.60 -23.20
N PHE A 23 -3.05 9.35 -22.17
CA PHE A 23 -4.47 9.59 -21.90
C PHE A 23 -5.02 10.57 -22.93
N THR A 24 -6.14 10.21 -23.55
CA THR A 24 -6.91 11.08 -24.44
C THR A 24 -7.60 12.20 -23.66
N SER A 25 -8.08 13.26 -24.34
CA SER A 25 -8.84 14.33 -23.68
C SER A 25 -10.07 13.79 -22.97
N TRP A 26 -10.83 12.93 -23.65
CA TRP A 26 -12.02 12.29 -23.11
C TRP A 26 -11.72 11.49 -21.84
N GLU A 27 -10.66 10.67 -21.84
CA GLU A 27 -10.26 9.92 -20.64
C GLU A 27 -9.88 10.86 -19.48
N ARG A 28 -9.29 12.03 -19.76
CA ARG A 28 -8.96 13.02 -18.73
C ARG A 28 -10.21 13.68 -18.16
N ASP A 29 -11.17 14.03 -19.00
CA ASP A 29 -12.44 14.62 -18.59
C ASP A 29 -13.28 13.63 -17.77
N LEU A 30 -13.26 12.36 -18.16
CA LEU A 30 -13.89 11.29 -17.39
C LEU A 30 -13.24 11.13 -16.00
N ILE A 31 -11.90 11.15 -15.92
CA ILE A 31 -11.20 11.11 -14.62
C ILE A 31 -11.63 12.29 -13.73
N VAL A 32 -11.78 13.48 -14.29
CA VAL A 32 -12.24 14.65 -13.54
C VAL A 32 -13.63 14.41 -12.95
N ALA A 33 -14.58 13.97 -13.78
CA ALA A 33 -15.95 13.73 -13.34
C ALA A 33 -16.00 12.69 -12.21
N LEU A 34 -15.32 11.56 -12.39
CA LEU A 34 -15.30 10.47 -11.42
C LEU A 34 -14.65 10.85 -10.08
N VAL A 35 -13.65 11.75 -10.10
CA VAL A 35 -13.03 12.27 -8.87
C VAL A 35 -13.95 13.28 -8.18
N GLN A 36 -14.66 14.13 -8.92
CA GLN A 36 -15.61 15.10 -8.35
C GLN A 36 -16.76 14.42 -7.63
N GLU A 37 -17.21 13.26 -8.09
CA GLU A 37 -18.21 12.43 -7.41
C GLU A 37 -17.68 11.77 -6.11
N ARG A 38 -16.36 11.79 -5.90
CA ARG A 38 -15.67 11.12 -4.79
C ARG A 38 -14.79 12.11 -4.02
N PRO A 39 -15.39 13.03 -3.24
CA PRO A 39 -14.64 14.08 -2.52
C PRO A 39 -13.60 13.52 -1.53
N ILE A 40 -13.77 12.28 -1.07
CA ILE A 40 -12.80 11.58 -0.21
C ILE A 40 -11.40 11.47 -0.85
N ILE A 41 -11.32 11.47 -2.19
CA ILE A 41 -10.05 11.43 -2.94
C ILE A 41 -9.25 12.73 -2.73
N GLU A 42 -9.93 13.87 -2.60
CA GLU A 42 -9.32 15.19 -2.42
C GLU A 42 -9.16 15.59 -0.94
N ASP A 43 -9.70 14.79 0.00
CA ASP A 43 -9.54 15.04 1.42
C ASP A 43 -8.03 15.08 1.80
N LYS A 44 -7.60 16.06 2.59
CA LYS A 44 -6.21 16.23 3.02
C LYS A 44 -5.87 15.41 4.28
N ARG A 45 -6.86 14.83 4.95
CA ARG A 45 -6.64 14.05 6.19
C ARG A 45 -5.85 12.77 5.90
N ILE A 46 -4.93 12.43 6.81
CA ILE A 46 -3.98 11.31 6.70
C ILE A 46 -4.20 10.19 7.72
N HIS A 47 -5.36 10.15 8.38
CA HIS A 47 -5.70 9.07 9.32
C HIS A 47 -5.79 7.72 8.62
N ALA A 48 -5.49 6.63 9.34
CA ALA A 48 -5.51 5.27 8.78
C ALA A 48 -6.84 4.92 8.09
N GLN A 49 -7.96 5.31 8.69
CA GLN A 49 -9.30 5.15 8.10
C GLN A 49 -9.45 5.92 6.78
N ASN A 50 -8.94 7.14 6.70
CA ASN A 50 -8.99 7.95 5.48
C ASN A 50 -8.09 7.41 4.37
N ILE A 51 -6.94 6.84 4.73
CA ILE A 51 -6.05 6.18 3.75
C ILE A 51 -6.79 5.00 3.11
N GLU A 52 -7.47 4.18 3.92
CA GLU A 52 -8.22 3.03 3.43
C GLU A 52 -9.44 3.43 2.60
N LEU A 53 -10.18 4.46 3.03
CA LEU A 53 -11.30 5.01 2.26
C LEU A 53 -10.85 5.58 0.90
N LYS A 54 -9.72 6.28 0.85
CA LYS A 54 -9.11 6.76 -0.41
C LYS A 54 -8.71 5.61 -1.32
N ARG A 55 -8.09 4.57 -0.76
CA ARG A 55 -7.69 3.36 -1.51
C ARG A 55 -8.93 2.70 -2.14
N LYS A 56 -9.99 2.53 -1.35
CA LYS A 56 -11.28 2.00 -1.82
C LYS A 56 -11.89 2.87 -2.93
N ALA A 57 -11.94 4.18 -2.73
CA ALA A 57 -12.46 5.12 -3.73
C ALA A 57 -11.69 5.07 -5.06
N TRP A 58 -10.36 4.96 -5.03
CA TRP A 58 -9.55 4.79 -6.23
C TRP A 58 -9.79 3.46 -6.95
N ASN A 59 -10.02 2.38 -6.21
CA ASN A 59 -10.35 1.08 -6.80
C ASN A 59 -11.73 1.09 -7.48
N GLU A 60 -12.73 1.66 -6.81
CA GLU A 60 -14.08 1.84 -7.37
C GLU A 60 -14.04 2.70 -8.64
N LEU A 61 -13.34 3.84 -8.58
CA LEU A 61 -13.11 4.71 -9.73
C LEU A 61 -12.43 3.96 -10.88
N THR A 62 -11.46 3.10 -10.59
CA THR A 62 -10.76 2.32 -11.61
C THR A 62 -11.69 1.31 -12.29
N THR A 63 -12.52 0.63 -11.50
CA THR A 63 -13.53 -0.30 -12.02
C THR A 63 -14.52 0.43 -12.93
N GLU A 64 -15.03 1.57 -12.47
CA GLU A 64 -15.97 2.38 -13.23
C GLU A 64 -15.33 2.93 -14.50
N PHE A 65 -14.14 3.52 -14.41
CA PHE A 65 -13.38 4.00 -15.57
C PHE A 65 -13.24 2.87 -16.61
N ASN A 66 -12.76 1.70 -16.19
CA ASN A 66 -12.54 0.56 -17.08
C ASN A 66 -13.83 -0.06 -17.65
N SER A 67 -15.01 0.21 -17.07
CA SER A 67 -16.29 -0.22 -17.63
C SER A 67 -16.76 0.61 -18.83
N HIS A 68 -16.14 1.77 -19.08
CA HIS A 68 -16.50 2.62 -20.21
C HIS A 68 -15.97 2.04 -21.54
N SER A 69 -16.80 2.03 -22.58
CA SER A 69 -16.45 1.46 -23.90
C SER A 69 -15.35 2.23 -24.65
N HIS A 70 -15.19 3.52 -24.36
CA HIS A 70 -14.27 4.44 -25.05
C HIS A 70 -12.92 4.63 -24.34
N VAL A 71 -12.62 3.81 -23.33
CA VAL A 71 -11.36 3.93 -22.59
C VAL A 71 -10.44 2.76 -22.84
N THR A 72 -9.14 3.04 -22.66
CA THR A 72 -8.16 1.97 -22.51
C THR A 72 -8.13 1.51 -21.05
N PRO A 73 -8.20 0.20 -20.75
CA PRO A 73 -8.13 -0.26 -19.36
C PRO A 73 -6.85 0.19 -18.66
N ARG A 74 -6.99 0.84 -17.50
CA ARG A 74 -5.88 1.37 -16.69
C ARG A 74 -5.93 0.85 -15.26
N ASN A 75 -4.79 0.92 -14.59
CA ASN A 75 -4.68 0.66 -13.16
C ASN A 75 -4.86 1.96 -12.35
N HIS A 76 -5.31 1.86 -11.10
CA HIS A 76 -5.51 2.99 -10.18
C HIS A 76 -4.28 3.90 -10.06
N ILE A 77 -3.07 3.35 -10.11
CA ILE A 77 -1.81 4.10 -10.09
C ILE A 77 -1.70 5.06 -11.29
N GLN A 78 -2.10 4.60 -12.48
CA GLN A 78 -2.05 5.40 -13.71
C GLN A 78 -3.10 6.52 -13.68
N LEU A 79 -4.30 6.23 -13.17
CA LEU A 79 -5.37 7.20 -13.01
C LEU A 79 -5.01 8.27 -11.97
N LYS A 80 -4.47 7.87 -10.81
CA LYS A 80 -3.95 8.79 -9.80
C LYS A 80 -2.90 9.73 -10.39
N ARG A 81 -1.93 9.18 -11.14
CA ARG A 81 -0.91 10.00 -11.82
C ARG A 81 -1.50 10.96 -12.85
N CYS A 82 -2.49 10.52 -13.63
CA CYS A 82 -3.17 11.37 -14.59
C CYS A 82 -3.91 12.52 -13.89
N TRP A 83 -4.59 12.24 -12.79
CA TRP A 83 -5.27 13.23 -11.96
C TRP A 83 -4.30 14.28 -11.41
N GLU A 84 -3.16 13.88 -10.84
CA GLU A 84 -2.13 14.82 -10.38
C GLU A 84 -1.61 15.71 -11.52
N ASN A 85 -1.42 15.14 -12.71
CA ASN A 85 -1.08 15.92 -13.90
C ASN A 85 -2.19 16.91 -14.28
N ILE A 86 -3.47 16.55 -14.15
CA ILE A 86 -4.59 17.46 -14.43
C ILE A 86 -4.62 18.60 -13.41
N LYS A 87 -4.49 18.33 -12.11
CA LYS A 87 -4.44 19.38 -11.07
C LYS A 87 -3.30 20.36 -11.30
N THR A 88 -2.11 19.85 -11.62
CA THR A 88 -0.94 20.71 -11.86
C THR A 88 -1.09 21.58 -13.09
N GLN A 89 -1.73 21.09 -14.16
CA GLN A 89 -2.03 21.92 -15.34
C GLN A 89 -3.08 22.98 -15.03
N ARG A 90 -4.14 22.66 -14.27
CA ARG A 90 -5.15 23.64 -13.82
C ARG A 90 -4.53 24.78 -13.01
N LYS A 91 -3.58 24.47 -12.13
CA LYS A 91 -2.85 25.47 -11.34
C LYS A 91 -2.06 26.43 -12.23
N LYS A 92 -1.38 25.94 -13.27
CA LYS A 92 -0.64 26.81 -14.21
C LYS A 92 -1.54 27.73 -15.01
N VAL A 93 -2.64 27.20 -15.56
CA VAL A 93 -3.60 27.99 -16.35
C VAL A 93 -4.21 29.09 -15.49
N SER A 94 -4.50 28.82 -14.21
CA SER A 94 -5.00 29.85 -13.27
C SER A 94 -3.97 30.94 -12.96
N GLN A 95 -2.67 30.60 -12.95
CA GLN A 95 -1.59 31.56 -12.75
C GLN A 95 -1.31 32.39 -14.01
N GLU A 96 -1.43 31.79 -15.20
CA GLU A 96 -1.24 32.46 -16.49
C GLU A 96 -2.41 33.40 -16.85
N SER A 97 -3.63 33.11 -16.38
CA SER A 97 -4.81 33.97 -16.58
C SER A 97 -4.84 35.24 -15.71
N MET A 98 -3.95 35.35 -14.72
CA MET A 98 -3.80 36.54 -13.87
C MET A 98 -2.50 37.25 -14.25
N GLY A 99 -2.54 38.05 -15.32
CA GLY A 99 -1.38 38.80 -15.80
C GLY A 99 -0.84 39.77 -14.74
N LEU A 100 0.20 39.37 -14.03
CA LEU A 100 1.13 40.25 -13.32
C LEU A 100 2.55 39.76 -13.61
N THR A 101 3.19 40.45 -14.55
CA THR A 101 4.64 40.48 -14.66
C THR A 101 5.18 41.23 -13.44
N ASP A 102 5.81 40.53 -12.50
CA ASP A 102 6.77 41.18 -11.61
C ASP A 102 8.13 40.47 -11.70
N SER A 103 9.14 41.30 -11.89
CA SER A 103 10.53 40.96 -12.07
C SER A 103 11.24 40.97 -10.74
N SER A 104 11.00 39.99 -9.87
CA SER A 104 11.96 39.63 -8.81
C SER A 104 11.49 38.40 -8.04
N GLU A 105 12.06 37.25 -8.39
CA GLU A 105 12.58 36.21 -7.48
C GLU A 105 12.73 34.94 -8.31
N THR A 106 13.97 34.61 -8.61
CA THR A 106 14.35 33.37 -9.24
C THR A 106 14.11 32.22 -8.26
N GLU A 107 12.90 31.65 -8.25
CA GLU A 107 12.73 30.30 -7.70
C GLU A 107 13.32 29.28 -8.68
N PRO A 108 14.19 28.37 -8.21
CA PRO A 108 14.92 27.48 -9.09
C PRO A 108 13.92 26.52 -9.76
N LYS A 109 14.09 26.37 -11.08
CA LYS A 109 13.42 25.37 -11.93
C LYS A 109 13.73 23.95 -11.43
N ILE A 110 13.11 23.51 -10.34
CA ILE A 110 13.14 22.11 -9.93
C ILE A 110 12.26 21.37 -10.95
N LYS A 111 12.91 20.53 -11.76
CA LYS A 111 12.27 19.75 -12.81
C LYS A 111 11.06 19.03 -12.20
N ARG A 112 9.85 19.24 -12.73
CA ARG A 112 8.61 18.59 -12.26
C ARG A 112 8.69 17.04 -12.31
N SER A 113 9.66 16.49 -13.04
CA SER A 113 10.03 15.08 -12.99
C SER A 113 10.66 14.67 -11.66
N SER A 114 11.45 15.54 -11.03
CA SER A 114 12.12 15.32 -9.76
C SER A 114 11.12 15.30 -8.60
N ILE A 115 10.13 16.19 -8.59
CA ILE A 115 9.08 16.23 -7.56
C ILE A 115 8.20 14.96 -7.61
N ASN A 116 7.79 14.53 -8.81
CA ASN A 116 7.04 13.28 -9.00
C ASN A 116 7.88 12.01 -8.72
N MET A 117 9.20 12.06 -8.91
CA MET A 117 10.09 10.96 -8.48
C MET A 117 10.22 10.94 -6.97
N GLN A 118 10.49 12.09 -6.35
CA GLN A 118 10.65 12.26 -4.90
C GLN A 118 9.39 11.89 -4.11
N GLU A 119 8.19 12.17 -4.61
CA GLU A 119 6.94 11.82 -3.92
C GLU A 119 6.64 10.30 -4.03
N SER A 120 7.00 9.65 -5.14
CA SER A 120 6.92 8.18 -5.26
C SER A 120 8.04 7.46 -4.49
N GLU A 121 9.19 8.12 -4.35
CA GLU A 121 10.34 7.66 -3.58
C GLU A 121 10.04 7.80 -2.08
N LEU A 122 9.34 8.88 -1.67
CA LEU A 122 8.79 9.07 -0.33
C LEU A 122 7.73 8.02 0.01
N ASP A 123 6.83 7.69 -0.93
CA ASP A 123 5.88 6.58 -0.77
C ASP A 123 6.57 5.21 -0.64
N SER A 124 7.68 5.01 -1.37
CA SER A 124 8.48 3.77 -1.33
C SER A 124 9.32 3.66 -0.06
N GLU A 125 9.90 4.77 0.40
CA GLU A 125 10.67 4.88 1.64
C GLU A 125 9.75 4.71 2.85
N LEU A 126 8.55 5.29 2.81
CA LEU A 126 7.53 5.06 3.83
C LEU A 126 7.13 3.58 3.92
N LEU A 127 7.02 2.88 2.79
CA LEU A 127 6.77 1.44 2.76
C LEU A 127 7.95 0.65 3.34
N ALA A 128 9.19 1.01 2.99
CA ALA A 128 10.39 0.40 3.53
C ALA A 128 10.50 0.60 5.05
N LEU A 129 10.15 1.79 5.56
CA LEU A 129 10.09 2.09 6.99
C LEU A 129 9.00 1.29 7.70
N LYS A 130 7.84 1.09 7.07
CA LYS A 130 6.78 0.21 7.60
C LYS A 130 7.26 -1.24 7.71
N ILE A 131 7.88 -1.78 6.67
CA ILE A 131 8.46 -3.13 6.66
C ILE A 131 9.54 -3.25 7.73
N LYS A 132 10.41 -2.24 7.87
CA LYS A 132 11.46 -2.22 8.89
C LYS A 132 10.88 -2.22 10.31
N ARG A 133 9.84 -1.42 10.54
CA ARG A 133 9.12 -1.40 11.83
C ARG A 133 8.48 -2.75 12.13
N GLU A 134 7.83 -3.37 11.15
CA GLU A 134 7.19 -4.68 11.28
C GLU A 134 8.21 -5.78 11.59
N ASN A 135 9.35 -5.80 10.90
CA ASN A 135 10.44 -6.72 11.19
C ASN A 135 11.02 -6.55 12.60
N ILE A 136 11.07 -5.33 13.12
CA ILE A 136 11.49 -5.07 14.51
C ILE A 136 10.47 -5.64 15.49
N LEU A 137 9.17 -5.48 15.21
CA LEU A 137 8.11 -6.04 16.06
C LEU A 137 8.14 -7.57 16.06
N ILE A 138 8.26 -8.18 14.87
CA ILE A 138 8.37 -9.65 14.72
C ILE A 138 9.55 -10.17 15.52
N LYS A 139 10.75 -9.59 15.37
CA LYS A 139 11.93 -10.01 16.14
C LYS A 139 11.72 -9.91 17.65
N ARG A 140 10.99 -8.89 18.10
CA ARG A 140 10.68 -8.72 19.52
C ARG A 140 9.71 -9.79 20.00
N GLU A 141 8.70 -10.12 19.22
CA GLU A 141 7.74 -11.20 19.51
C GLU A 141 8.42 -12.57 19.53
N GLU A 142 9.28 -12.87 18.54
CA GLU A 142 10.08 -14.09 18.52
C GLU A 142 10.94 -14.23 19.78
N SER A 143 11.59 -13.13 20.19
CA SER A 143 12.38 -13.13 21.43
C SER A 143 11.50 -13.34 22.67
N LEU A 144 10.27 -12.82 22.69
CA LEU A 144 9.34 -13.01 23.81
C LEU A 144 8.88 -14.47 23.91
N ILE A 145 8.50 -15.07 22.78
CA ILE A 145 8.10 -16.48 22.68
C ILE A 145 9.23 -17.39 23.17
N GLU A 146 10.46 -17.09 22.83
CA GLU A 146 11.62 -17.85 23.29
C GLU A 146 11.78 -17.79 24.82
N TYR A 147 11.58 -16.61 25.43
CA TYR A 147 11.60 -16.49 26.89
C TYR A 147 10.45 -17.24 27.56
N GLU A 148 9.24 -17.17 27.00
CA GLU A 148 8.08 -17.92 27.50
C GLU A 148 8.34 -19.43 27.48
N LYS A 149 8.93 -19.92 26.40
CA LYS A 149 9.33 -21.33 26.28
C LYS A 149 10.37 -21.72 27.35
N GLN A 150 11.39 -20.91 27.56
CA GLN A 150 12.40 -21.17 28.60
C GLN A 150 11.78 -21.21 30.01
N ILE A 151 10.82 -20.33 30.29
CA ILE A 151 10.08 -20.33 31.55
C ILE A 151 9.31 -21.64 31.71
N HIS A 152 8.59 -22.08 30.67
CA HIS A 152 7.86 -23.34 30.70
C HIS A 152 8.77 -24.57 30.88
N ASP A 153 9.93 -24.59 30.21
CA ASP A 153 10.91 -25.66 30.36
C ASP A 153 11.44 -25.73 31.80
N LEU A 154 11.72 -24.58 32.40
CA LEU A 154 12.16 -24.50 33.80
C LEU A 154 11.07 -24.96 34.78
N GLN A 155 9.82 -24.55 34.55
CA GLN A 155 8.68 -25.01 35.34
C GLN A 155 8.52 -26.54 35.26
N THR A 156 8.66 -27.09 34.05
CA THR A 156 8.59 -28.54 33.81
C THR A 156 9.70 -29.27 34.55
N LYS A 157 10.94 -28.79 34.46
CA LYS A 157 12.09 -29.37 35.18
C LYS A 157 11.89 -29.32 36.69
N LYS A 158 11.41 -28.19 37.22
CA LYS A 158 11.11 -28.05 38.65
C LYS A 158 10.11 -29.12 39.10
N LEU A 159 9.01 -29.28 38.35
CA LEU A 159 7.94 -30.20 38.68
C LEU A 159 8.42 -31.66 38.63
N ASN A 160 9.26 -32.00 37.65
CA ASN A 160 9.88 -33.34 37.57
C ASN A 160 10.78 -33.63 38.77
N LEU A 161 11.61 -32.67 39.19
CA LEU A 161 12.45 -32.83 40.38
C LEU A 161 11.61 -32.97 41.65
N GLU A 162 10.51 -32.24 41.76
CA GLU A 162 9.59 -32.34 42.89
C GLU A 162 8.93 -33.73 42.96
N ILE A 163 8.51 -34.28 41.82
CA ILE A 163 8.04 -35.68 41.71
C ILE A 163 9.14 -36.66 42.13
N GLU A 164 10.38 -36.48 41.67
CA GLU A 164 11.50 -37.36 41.98
C GLU A 164 11.82 -37.38 43.48
N ILE A 165 11.83 -36.21 44.12
CA ILE A 165 12.03 -36.08 45.56
C ILE A 165 10.90 -36.79 46.33
N LEU A 166 9.65 -36.58 45.92
CA LEU A 166 8.51 -37.23 46.55
C LEU A 166 8.58 -38.76 46.42
N ASN A 167 8.92 -39.28 45.24
CA ASN A 167 9.08 -40.71 45.01
C ASN A 167 10.16 -41.31 45.89
N LYS A 168 11.32 -40.64 46.00
CA LYS A 168 12.42 -41.10 46.86
C LYS A 168 12.04 -41.11 48.34
N SER A 169 11.37 -40.05 48.82
CA SER A 169 10.85 -40.00 50.19
C SER A 169 9.83 -41.11 50.48
N LEU A 170 9.11 -41.57 49.45
CA LEU A 170 8.11 -42.63 49.56
C LEU A 170 8.78 -44.01 49.57
N GLU A 171 9.83 -44.21 48.77
CA GLU A 171 10.70 -45.38 48.83
C GLU A 171 11.36 -45.54 50.21
N ASP A 172 11.89 -44.44 50.78
CA ASP A 172 12.49 -44.42 52.13
C ASP A 172 11.48 -44.68 53.26
N TYR A 173 10.16 -44.63 52.99
CA TYR A 173 9.10 -44.90 53.96
C TYR A 173 8.52 -46.32 53.85
N ILE A 174 8.70 -46.97 52.69
CA ILE A 174 8.22 -48.33 52.41
C ILE A 174 9.26 -49.40 52.79
N TYR A 175 10.55 -49.03 52.88
CA TYR A 175 11.65 -49.87 53.36
C TYR A 175 12.08 -49.52 54.78
#